data_AF-A0A8T4WYV3-F1
#
_entry.id   AF-A0A8T4WYV3-F1
#
_cell.length_a   1.000
_cell.length_b   1.000
_cell.length_c   1.000
_cell.angle_alpha   90.00
_cell.angle_beta   90.00
_cell.angle_gamma   90.00
#
_symmetry.space_group_name_H-M   'P 1'
#
loop_
_entity.id
_entity.type
_entity.pdbx_description
1 polymer ?
#
loop_
_entity_poly.entity_id
_entity_poly.type
_entity_poly.pdbx_seq_one_letter_code
_entity_poly.pdbx_strand_id
1 'polypeptide(L)'
;MEIELPEQNRWYFVFAFFFGTMGFIISTFRSDIVWAGVSLLYLALIYGISKIEWESNIQRDIFSWPLLPLFLGVTGISIFLSSRWIFGDVAFAAMAPILGFMIILNLTYHTKFRTDLYFSASFILLFTLAAGTVWGIVQFMGDRSFGSTALPGNDKLMIQFVFIAVAGLIASYIFKRYRKTYYLKGKNYSILNKIRSGFVMESKDPRGDLWDVIYSFFGSGDDDVLIPISRALQLGIIGLAVFALMIYNLWAFFLAIPSFILSILPTVYDRYFKEDVPVLFQFWISVTLFLYVMGETAGFQSRFDWWNMMTHITAGIVVGALIFISVYYINQISETVYIPDWMMPALVLTFILSISLVWELFEFSLDAILSTGLQPRLEDTVFDMISNFVGAVIALLLTALFTPYQS
;
A
#
# COMPACT_ATOMS: atom_id res chain seq x y z
N MET A 1 -13.28 -43.00 1.82
CA MET A 1 -13.05 -42.57 0.43
C MET A 1 -12.01 -41.48 0.51
N GLU A 2 -10.74 -41.87 0.43
CA GLU A 2 -9.60 -40.94 0.46
C GLU A 2 -9.58 -40.16 -0.85
N ILE A 3 -9.62 -38.83 -0.77
CA ILE A 3 -9.53 -37.96 -1.94
C ILE A 3 -8.04 -37.91 -2.32
N GLU A 4 -7.64 -38.79 -3.25
CA GLU A 4 -6.32 -38.75 -3.86
C GLU A 4 -6.22 -37.53 -4.80
N LEU A 5 -5.46 -36.53 -4.37
CA LEU A 5 -4.96 -35.47 -5.24
C LEU A 5 -4.09 -36.11 -6.35
N PRO A 6 -4.18 -35.67 -7.62
CA PRO A 6 -3.36 -36.22 -8.70
C PRO A 6 -1.86 -36.13 -8.38
N GLU A 7 -1.13 -37.23 -8.61
CA GLU A 7 0.26 -37.44 -8.17
C GLU A 7 1.25 -36.32 -8.55
N GLN A 8 1.01 -35.62 -9.66
CA GLN A 8 1.97 -34.67 -10.24
C GLN A 8 2.16 -33.38 -9.40
N ASN A 9 1.25 -33.07 -8.47
CA ASN A 9 1.30 -31.85 -7.65
C ASN A 9 1.60 -32.08 -6.16
N ARG A 10 1.65 -33.33 -5.68
CA ARG A 10 1.96 -33.64 -4.27
C ARG A 10 3.39 -33.22 -3.88
N TRP A 11 4.32 -33.30 -4.83
CA TRP A 11 5.72 -32.99 -4.58
C TRP A 11 5.90 -31.54 -4.12
N TYR A 12 5.25 -30.55 -4.75
CA TYR A 12 5.38 -29.14 -4.36
C TYR A 12 5.03 -28.89 -2.88
N PHE A 13 3.97 -29.49 -2.36
CA PHE A 13 3.59 -29.32 -0.94
C PHE A 13 4.60 -29.94 0.02
N VAL A 14 5.08 -31.15 -0.30
CA VAL A 14 6.10 -31.86 0.51
C VAL A 14 7.39 -31.06 0.56
N PHE A 15 7.81 -30.58 -0.60
CA PHE A 15 8.98 -29.75 -0.78
C PHE A 15 8.84 -28.44 0.04
N ALA A 16 7.62 -27.88 0.17
CA ALA A 16 7.39 -26.54 0.74
C ALA A 16 7.42 -26.65 2.26
N PHE A 17 6.77 -27.70 2.75
CA PHE A 17 6.78 -28.09 4.13
C PHE A 17 8.20 -28.39 4.64
N PHE A 18 9.00 -29.14 3.87
CA PHE A 18 10.39 -29.45 4.22
C PHE A 18 11.22 -28.18 4.45
N PHE A 19 11.16 -27.28 3.48
CA PHE A 19 11.94 -26.07 3.47
C PHE A 19 11.47 -25.03 4.51
N GLY A 20 10.15 -24.91 4.73
CA GLY A 20 9.60 -24.09 5.81
C GLY A 20 10.03 -24.58 7.19
N THR A 21 10.06 -25.91 7.37
CA THR A 21 10.52 -26.54 8.61
C THR A 21 12.03 -26.30 8.81
N MET A 22 12.82 -26.41 7.75
CA MET A 22 14.26 -26.12 7.80
C MET A 22 14.53 -24.66 8.17
N GLY A 23 13.77 -23.72 7.61
CA GLY A 23 13.83 -22.29 7.98
C GLY A 23 13.49 -22.02 9.42
N PHE A 24 12.44 -22.66 9.93
CA PHE A 24 12.09 -22.55 11.34
C PHE A 24 13.20 -23.05 12.25
N ILE A 25 13.75 -24.24 11.96
CA ILE A 25 14.82 -24.86 12.74
C ILE A 25 16.06 -23.96 12.75
N ILE A 26 16.54 -23.54 11.58
CA ILE A 26 17.78 -22.74 11.46
C ILE A 26 17.62 -21.37 12.13
N SER A 27 16.48 -20.70 11.93
CA SER A 27 16.22 -19.41 12.56
C SER A 27 16.19 -19.54 14.08
N THR A 28 15.57 -20.61 14.60
CA THR A 28 15.57 -20.93 16.04
C THR A 28 16.99 -21.17 16.56
N PHE A 29 17.82 -21.94 15.83
CA PHE A 29 19.23 -22.17 16.20
C PHE A 29 20.05 -20.88 16.21
N ARG A 30 19.75 -19.93 15.31
CA ARG A 30 20.40 -18.62 15.27
C ARG A 30 19.83 -17.61 16.27
N SER A 31 18.84 -18.00 17.07
CA SER A 31 18.08 -17.10 17.93
C SER A 31 17.44 -15.93 17.17
N ASP A 32 17.14 -16.15 15.90
CA ASP A 32 16.53 -15.17 15.01
C ASP A 32 15.01 -15.32 15.06
N ILE A 33 14.42 -14.68 16.09
CA ILE A 33 13.00 -14.84 16.45
C ILE A 33 12.09 -14.34 15.33
N VAL A 34 12.48 -13.27 14.62
CA VAL A 34 11.68 -12.69 13.53
C VAL A 34 11.54 -13.71 12.40
N TRP A 35 12.65 -14.29 11.94
CA TRP A 35 12.63 -15.27 10.86
C TRP A 35 12.04 -16.63 11.26
N ALA A 36 12.15 -17.00 12.54
CA ALA A 36 11.44 -18.16 13.08
C ALA A 36 9.92 -17.95 13.00
N GLY A 37 9.43 -16.76 13.36
CA GLY A 37 8.01 -16.40 13.23
C GLY A 37 7.51 -16.42 11.79
N VAL A 38 8.27 -15.85 10.85
CA VAL A 38 7.96 -15.91 9.40
C VAL A 38 7.86 -17.34 8.91
N SER A 39 8.78 -18.21 9.32
CA SER A 39 8.79 -19.62 8.94
C SER A 39 7.53 -20.36 9.44
N LEU A 40 7.04 -20.03 10.64
CA LEU A 40 5.79 -20.59 11.17
C LEU A 40 4.56 -20.10 10.40
N LEU A 41 4.46 -18.81 10.10
CA LEU A 41 3.37 -18.26 9.31
C LEU A 41 3.33 -18.88 7.91
N TYR A 42 4.50 -19.08 7.31
CA TYR A 42 4.64 -19.77 6.03
C TYR A 42 4.12 -21.22 6.09
N LEU A 43 4.50 -21.98 7.11
CA LEU A 43 4.01 -23.34 7.31
C LEU A 43 2.48 -23.38 7.50
N ALA A 44 1.93 -22.43 8.25
CA ALA A 44 0.48 -22.30 8.43
C ALA A 44 -0.24 -21.98 7.10
N LEU A 45 0.33 -21.11 6.27
CA LEU A 45 -0.21 -20.77 4.94
C LEU A 45 -0.19 -22.00 4.01
N ILE A 46 0.93 -22.72 3.94
CA ILE A 46 1.01 -23.96 3.14
C ILE A 46 -0.04 -24.96 3.59
N TYR A 47 -0.18 -25.14 4.90
CA TYR A 47 -1.18 -26.03 5.46
C TYR A 47 -2.59 -25.61 5.02
N GLY A 48 -2.93 -24.33 5.12
CA GLY A 48 -4.21 -23.79 4.66
C GLY A 48 -4.45 -24.02 3.17
N ILE A 49 -3.48 -23.70 2.31
CA ILE A 49 -3.59 -23.90 0.85
C ILE A 49 -3.74 -25.38 0.51
N SER A 50 -3.09 -26.27 1.25
CA SER A 50 -3.19 -27.72 1.03
C SER A 50 -4.61 -28.28 1.24
N LYS A 51 -5.47 -27.52 1.94
CA LYS A 51 -6.87 -27.90 2.20
C LYS A 51 -7.85 -27.37 1.15
N ILE A 52 -7.41 -26.56 0.19
CA ILE A 52 -8.28 -26.00 -0.84
C ILE A 52 -8.60 -27.07 -1.90
N GLU A 53 -9.89 -27.32 -2.13
CA GLU A 53 -10.36 -28.16 -3.23
C GLU A 53 -10.34 -27.36 -4.55
N TRP A 54 -9.67 -27.91 -5.57
CA TRP A 54 -9.44 -27.24 -6.84
C TRP A 54 -10.43 -27.71 -7.91
N GLU A 55 -11.25 -26.81 -8.44
CA GLU A 55 -12.32 -27.14 -9.40
C GLU A 55 -11.81 -27.37 -10.84
N SER A 56 -10.62 -26.89 -11.20
CA SER A 56 -10.08 -27.05 -12.57
C SER A 56 -8.56 -27.22 -12.63
N ASN A 57 -8.07 -27.92 -13.67
CA ASN A 57 -6.62 -28.06 -13.93
C ASN A 57 -5.93 -26.72 -14.22
N ILE A 58 -6.65 -25.75 -14.81
CA ILE A 58 -6.12 -24.40 -15.04
C ILE A 58 -5.89 -23.67 -13.70
N GLN A 59 -6.81 -23.78 -12.74
CA GLN A 59 -6.58 -23.24 -11.39
C GLN A 59 -5.41 -23.93 -10.68
N ARG A 60 -5.25 -25.25 -10.86
CA ARG A 60 -4.09 -25.99 -10.34
C ARG A 60 -2.78 -25.50 -10.93
N ASP A 61 -2.69 -25.32 -12.25
CA ASP A 61 -1.48 -24.82 -12.93
C ASP A 61 -1.16 -23.37 -12.58
N ILE A 62 -2.19 -22.53 -12.46
CA ILE A 62 -2.06 -21.12 -12.05
C ILE A 62 -1.55 -20.99 -10.62
N PHE A 63 -1.88 -21.92 -9.72
CA PHE A 63 -1.34 -21.92 -8.36
C PHE A 63 0.01 -22.66 -8.28
N SER A 64 0.21 -23.77 -8.97
CA SER A 64 1.44 -24.57 -8.87
C SER A 64 2.66 -23.91 -9.54
N TRP A 65 2.48 -23.18 -10.65
CA TRP A 65 3.58 -22.54 -11.40
C TRP A 65 4.23 -21.33 -10.71
N PRO A 66 3.49 -20.39 -10.10
CA PRO A 66 4.07 -19.30 -9.32
C PRO A 66 4.49 -19.75 -7.92
N LEU A 67 3.85 -20.78 -7.35
CA LEU A 67 4.27 -21.35 -6.08
C LEU A 67 5.71 -21.84 -6.14
N LEU A 68 6.19 -22.43 -7.25
CA LEU A 68 7.54 -23.00 -7.34
C LEU A 68 8.69 -21.95 -7.24
N PRO A 69 8.62 -20.75 -7.84
CA PRO A 69 9.57 -19.66 -7.55
C PRO A 69 9.37 -18.99 -6.18
N LEU A 70 8.12 -18.84 -5.71
CA LEU A 70 7.75 -18.45 -4.32
C LEU A 70 8.20 -19.48 -3.28
N PHE A 71 8.65 -20.63 -3.75
CA PHE A 71 9.05 -21.76 -2.97
C PHE A 71 10.58 -21.86 -2.97
N LEU A 72 11.22 -21.60 -4.12
CA LEU A 72 12.67 -21.62 -4.24
C LEU A 72 13.32 -20.35 -3.66
N GLY A 73 12.62 -19.21 -3.69
CA GLY A 73 13.11 -17.94 -3.16
C GLY A 73 13.08 -17.81 -1.64
N VAL A 74 12.23 -18.57 -0.95
CA VAL A 74 11.85 -18.29 0.46
C VAL A 74 12.66 -19.06 1.48
N THR A 75 13.23 -20.19 1.07
CA THR A 75 13.65 -21.19 2.06
C THR A 75 14.88 -21.98 1.63
N GLY A 76 15.16 -22.16 0.34
CA GLY A 76 16.34 -22.94 -0.05
C GLY A 76 17.62 -22.12 -0.07
N ILE A 77 17.57 -21.02 -0.81
CA ILE A 77 18.79 -20.30 -1.24
C ILE A 77 19.20 -19.24 -0.22
N SER A 78 18.25 -18.49 0.33
CA SER A 78 18.48 -17.53 1.41
C SER A 78 19.03 -18.21 2.67
N ILE A 79 18.55 -19.41 3.01
CA ILE A 79 19.00 -20.19 4.16
C ILE A 79 20.42 -20.74 3.99
N PHE A 80 20.76 -21.30 2.82
CA PHE A 80 22.11 -21.85 2.55
C PHE A 80 23.17 -20.79 2.25
N LEU A 81 22.80 -19.62 1.71
CA LEU A 81 23.73 -18.54 1.35
C LEU A 81 23.78 -17.39 2.37
N SER A 82 23.05 -17.51 3.49
CA SER A 82 22.89 -16.51 4.56
C SER A 82 24.17 -16.09 5.32
N SER A 83 25.37 -16.44 4.85
CA SER A 83 26.59 -15.79 5.35
C SER A 83 26.69 -14.32 4.90
N ARG A 84 25.79 -13.86 4.01
CA ARG A 84 25.69 -12.45 3.59
C ARG A 84 24.26 -11.93 3.69
N TRP A 85 24.11 -10.85 4.45
CA TRP A 85 22.89 -10.08 4.75
C TRP A 85 21.98 -9.78 3.53
N ILE A 86 22.55 -9.67 2.33
CA ILE A 86 21.84 -9.32 1.08
C ILE A 86 20.78 -10.35 0.68
N PHE A 87 20.91 -11.63 1.08
CA PHE A 87 20.06 -12.68 0.53
C PHE A 87 18.69 -12.83 1.23
N GLY A 88 18.54 -12.37 2.47
CA GLY A 88 17.24 -12.35 3.16
C GLY A 88 16.28 -11.31 2.57
N ASP A 89 16.82 -10.12 2.27
CA ASP A 89 16.06 -9.01 1.67
C ASP A 89 15.64 -9.31 0.23
N VAL A 90 16.51 -9.94 -0.56
CA VAL A 90 16.21 -10.38 -1.92
C VAL A 90 15.12 -11.46 -1.93
N ALA A 91 15.14 -12.37 -0.96
CA ALA A 91 14.10 -13.38 -0.80
C ALA A 91 12.74 -12.72 -0.53
N PHE A 92 12.66 -11.79 0.43
CA PHE A 92 11.43 -11.07 0.72
C PHE A 92 10.93 -10.26 -0.49
N ALA A 93 11.83 -9.54 -1.17
CA ALA A 93 11.52 -8.79 -2.38
C ALA A 93 10.96 -9.68 -3.50
N ALA A 94 11.40 -10.93 -3.61
CA ALA A 94 10.83 -11.89 -4.56
C ALA A 94 9.48 -12.47 -4.10
N MET A 95 9.24 -12.63 -2.80
CA MET A 95 8.02 -13.20 -2.24
C MET A 95 6.81 -12.30 -2.38
N ALA A 96 6.95 -11.06 -1.92
CA ALA A 96 5.82 -10.14 -1.76
C ALA A 96 5.02 -9.94 -3.06
N PRO A 97 5.65 -9.79 -4.25
CA PRO A 97 4.91 -9.68 -5.50
C PRO A 97 4.16 -10.97 -5.89
N ILE A 98 4.74 -12.14 -5.60
CA ILE A 98 4.09 -13.41 -5.93
C ILE A 98 2.91 -13.66 -4.97
N LEU A 99 3.02 -13.28 -3.70
CA LEU A 99 1.89 -13.27 -2.78
C LEU A 99 0.79 -12.33 -3.27
N GLY A 100 1.14 -11.11 -3.71
CA GLY A 100 0.18 -10.18 -4.32
C GLY A 100 -0.50 -10.78 -5.56
N PHE A 101 0.25 -11.51 -6.39
CA PHE A 101 -0.27 -12.25 -7.53
C PHE A 101 -1.23 -13.38 -7.11
N MET A 102 -0.89 -14.15 -6.09
CA MET A 102 -1.76 -15.22 -5.58
C MET A 102 -3.04 -14.66 -4.98
N ILE A 103 -2.95 -13.57 -4.21
CA ILE A 103 -4.10 -12.88 -3.61
C ILE A 103 -5.03 -12.39 -4.71
N ILE A 104 -4.53 -11.68 -5.73
CA ILE A 104 -5.40 -11.16 -6.79
C ILE A 104 -6.11 -12.29 -7.54
N LEU A 105 -5.42 -13.40 -7.80
CA LEU A 105 -6.03 -14.57 -8.44
C LEU A 105 -7.08 -15.21 -7.55
N ASN A 106 -6.76 -15.47 -6.29
CA ASN A 106 -7.68 -16.12 -5.36
C ASN A 106 -8.96 -15.30 -5.20
N LEU A 107 -8.82 -13.98 -5.04
CA LEU A 107 -9.94 -13.05 -4.97
C LEU A 107 -10.77 -13.10 -6.26
N THR A 108 -10.13 -13.06 -7.43
CA THR A 108 -10.82 -13.08 -8.74
C THR A 108 -11.55 -14.40 -9.01
N TYR A 109 -11.03 -15.52 -8.49
CA TYR A 109 -11.60 -16.86 -8.74
C TYR A 109 -12.64 -17.30 -7.71
N HIS A 110 -12.48 -16.90 -6.44
CA HIS A 110 -13.28 -17.42 -5.34
C HIS A 110 -14.23 -16.38 -4.73
N THR A 111 -14.16 -15.12 -5.14
CA THR A 111 -15.04 -14.07 -4.65
C THR A 111 -15.72 -13.33 -5.81
N LYS A 112 -16.62 -12.42 -5.48
CA LYS A 112 -17.27 -11.54 -6.48
C LYS A 112 -16.32 -10.48 -7.06
N PHE A 113 -15.11 -10.35 -6.53
CA PHE A 113 -14.10 -9.40 -6.96
C PHE A 113 -13.75 -9.58 -8.44
N ARG A 114 -13.81 -8.47 -9.20
CA ARG A 114 -13.48 -8.43 -10.63
C ARG A 114 -12.44 -7.36 -10.86
N THR A 115 -11.48 -7.64 -11.73
CA THR A 115 -10.42 -6.67 -12.06
C THR A 115 -9.98 -6.78 -13.52
N ASP A 116 -9.61 -5.64 -14.09
CA ASP A 116 -8.90 -5.61 -15.36
C ASP A 116 -7.39 -5.84 -15.18
N LEU A 117 -6.68 -5.85 -16.32
CA LEU A 117 -5.24 -6.09 -16.39
C LEU A 117 -4.43 -5.03 -15.64
N TYR A 118 -4.84 -3.77 -15.73
CA TYR A 118 -4.11 -2.65 -15.17
C TYR A 118 -4.32 -2.59 -13.67
N PHE A 119 -5.55 -2.74 -13.19
CA PHE A 119 -5.85 -2.80 -11.76
C PHE A 119 -5.09 -3.92 -11.08
N SER A 120 -5.11 -5.15 -11.64
CA SER A 120 -4.36 -6.27 -11.07
C SER A 120 -2.84 -6.04 -11.06
N ALA A 121 -2.28 -5.47 -12.13
CA ALA A 121 -0.86 -5.16 -12.20
C ALA A 121 -0.45 -4.08 -11.18
N SER A 122 -1.26 -3.03 -11.04
CA SER A 122 -1.07 -1.98 -10.04
C SER A 122 -1.21 -2.53 -8.62
N PHE A 123 -2.20 -3.39 -8.37
CA PHE A 123 -2.38 -4.03 -7.07
C PHE A 123 -1.17 -4.86 -6.67
N ILE A 124 -0.59 -5.65 -7.60
CA ILE A 124 0.63 -6.43 -7.30
C ILE A 124 1.78 -5.52 -6.88
N LEU A 125 1.99 -4.41 -7.60
CA LEU A 125 3.02 -3.44 -7.26
C LEU A 125 2.76 -2.83 -5.87
N LEU A 126 1.56 -2.27 -5.65
CA LEU A 126 1.20 -1.63 -4.39
C LEU A 126 1.27 -2.62 -3.22
N PHE A 127 0.70 -3.82 -3.37
CA PHE A 127 0.81 -4.87 -2.36
C PHE A 127 2.27 -5.20 -2.01
N THR A 128 3.16 -5.24 -3.01
CA THR A 128 4.59 -5.47 -2.79
C THR A 128 5.21 -4.37 -1.93
N LEU A 129 4.93 -3.10 -2.27
CA LEU A 129 5.45 -1.94 -1.53
C LEU A 129 4.88 -1.92 -0.10
N ALA A 130 3.57 -2.12 0.06
CA ALA A 130 2.92 -2.21 1.36
C ALA A 130 3.51 -3.32 2.24
N ALA A 131 3.76 -4.50 1.66
CA ALA A 131 4.41 -5.60 2.37
C ALA A 131 5.83 -5.21 2.81
N GLY A 132 6.57 -4.46 1.99
CA GLY A 132 7.86 -3.88 2.37
C GLY A 132 7.77 -2.96 3.58
N THR A 133 6.80 -2.03 3.59
CA THR A 133 6.53 -1.16 4.74
C THR A 133 6.27 -1.95 6.01
N VAL A 134 5.35 -2.93 5.95
CA VAL A 134 5.02 -3.78 7.10
C VAL A 134 6.25 -4.56 7.56
N TRP A 135 7.03 -5.09 6.63
CA TRP A 135 8.24 -5.85 6.94
C TRP A 135 9.30 -5.00 7.62
N GLY A 136 9.55 -3.78 7.14
CA GLY A 136 10.45 -2.82 7.79
C GLY A 136 10.02 -2.51 9.22
N ILE A 137 8.73 -2.26 9.45
CA ILE A 137 8.16 -2.04 10.79
C ILE A 137 8.36 -3.28 11.68
N VAL A 138 8.09 -4.49 11.17
CA VAL A 138 8.24 -5.74 11.91
C VAL A 138 9.70 -5.97 12.30
N GLN A 139 10.66 -5.75 11.40
CA GLN A 139 12.08 -5.88 11.70
C GLN A 139 12.50 -4.86 12.76
N PHE A 140 12.07 -3.60 12.64
CA PHE A 140 12.38 -2.55 13.63
C PHE A 140 11.81 -2.89 15.02
N MET A 141 10.54 -3.32 15.08
CA MET A 141 9.91 -3.74 16.33
C MET A 141 10.57 -4.99 16.89
N GLY A 142 11.02 -5.90 16.02
CA GLY A 142 11.77 -7.09 16.39
C GLY A 142 13.09 -6.76 17.06
N ASP A 143 13.87 -5.86 16.47
CA ASP A 143 15.15 -5.42 17.00
C ASP A 143 14.98 -4.75 18.36
N ARG A 144 13.93 -3.93 18.52
CA ARG A 144 13.65 -3.21 19.77
C ARG A 144 13.06 -4.09 20.88
N SER A 145 12.21 -5.05 20.53
CA SER A 145 11.45 -5.84 21.51
C SER A 145 12.13 -7.16 21.87
N PHE A 146 12.86 -7.75 20.93
CA PHE A 146 13.48 -9.06 21.07
C PHE A 146 15.00 -9.04 20.94
N GLY A 147 15.61 -7.87 20.67
CA GLY A 147 17.06 -7.72 20.55
C GLY A 147 17.62 -8.39 19.29
N SER A 148 16.82 -8.57 18.24
CA SER A 148 17.33 -8.99 16.94
C SER A 148 18.22 -7.91 16.31
N THR A 149 18.96 -8.29 15.26
CA THR A 149 19.83 -7.38 14.51
C THR A 149 19.44 -7.37 13.02
N ALA A 150 18.13 -7.36 12.75
CA ALA A 150 17.59 -7.46 11.40
C ALA A 150 17.78 -6.16 10.59
N LEU A 151 17.70 -5.00 11.24
CA LEU A 151 17.87 -3.67 10.64
C LEU A 151 18.96 -2.87 11.37
N PRO A 152 20.21 -2.89 10.89
CA PRO A 152 21.31 -2.19 11.55
C PRO A 152 21.30 -0.67 11.31
N GLY A 153 20.45 -0.13 10.43
CA GLY A 153 20.36 1.32 10.18
C GLY A 153 19.46 1.70 9.00
N ASN A 154 19.19 3.00 8.85
CA ASN A 154 18.27 3.54 7.85
C ASN A 154 18.70 3.23 6.40
N ASP A 155 19.99 3.38 6.07
CA ASP A 155 20.51 3.10 4.73
C ASP A 155 20.19 1.68 4.25
N LYS A 156 20.18 0.71 5.17
CA LYS A 156 19.86 -0.68 4.86
C LYS A 156 18.39 -0.86 4.57
N LEU A 157 17.53 -0.25 5.38
CA LEU A 157 16.08 -0.24 5.15
C LEU A 157 15.76 0.38 3.79
N MET A 158 16.42 1.49 3.44
CA MET A 158 16.21 2.17 2.15
C MET A 158 16.65 1.32 0.96
N ILE A 159 17.84 0.70 1.03
CA ILE A 159 18.30 -0.22 -0.02
C ILE A 159 17.34 -1.40 -0.18
N GLN A 160 16.85 -1.96 0.92
CA GLN A 160 15.86 -3.03 0.91
C GLN A 160 14.57 -2.57 0.23
N PHE A 161 14.05 -1.38 0.56
CA PHE A 161 12.89 -0.79 -0.11
C PHE A 161 13.10 -0.58 -1.61
N VAL A 162 14.30 -0.18 -2.05
CA VAL A 162 14.64 -0.09 -3.47
C VAL A 162 14.52 -1.47 -4.14
N PHE A 163 15.08 -2.53 -3.55
CA PHE A 163 14.95 -3.88 -4.09
C PHE A 163 13.49 -4.36 -4.16
N ILE A 164 12.71 -4.09 -3.12
CA ILE A 164 11.27 -4.42 -3.06
C ILE A 164 10.51 -3.67 -4.16
N ALA A 165 10.77 -2.37 -4.34
CA ALA A 165 10.12 -1.58 -5.38
C ALA A 165 10.45 -2.08 -6.79
N VAL A 166 11.74 -2.38 -7.06
CA VAL A 166 12.18 -2.95 -8.34
C VAL A 166 11.54 -4.32 -8.58
N ALA A 167 11.51 -5.20 -7.57
CA ALA A 167 10.88 -6.51 -7.69
C ALA A 167 9.37 -6.42 -7.95
N GLY A 168 8.67 -5.50 -7.28
CA GLY A 168 7.26 -5.20 -7.51
C GLY A 168 6.99 -4.74 -8.94
N LEU A 169 7.83 -3.85 -9.49
CA LEU A 169 7.72 -3.37 -10.87
C LEU A 169 7.94 -4.50 -11.88
N ILE A 170 8.98 -5.31 -11.68
CA ILE A 170 9.29 -6.47 -12.54
C ILE A 170 8.14 -7.46 -12.52
N ALA A 171 7.63 -7.81 -11.34
CA ALA A 171 6.53 -8.76 -11.19
C ALA A 171 5.22 -8.24 -11.80
N SER A 172 4.89 -6.96 -11.58
CA SER A 172 3.75 -6.30 -12.21
C SER A 172 3.83 -6.36 -13.75
N TYR A 173 5.02 -6.14 -14.30
CA TYR A 173 5.27 -6.26 -15.74
C TYR A 173 5.15 -7.72 -16.25
N ILE A 174 5.74 -8.69 -15.54
CA ILE A 174 5.64 -10.13 -15.87
C ILE A 174 4.18 -10.56 -15.85
N PHE A 175 3.43 -10.17 -14.82
CA PHE A 175 1.99 -10.43 -14.71
C PHE A 175 1.24 -9.94 -15.94
N LYS A 176 1.49 -8.69 -16.34
CA LYS A 176 0.86 -8.06 -17.50
C LYS A 176 1.11 -8.87 -18.78
N ARG A 177 2.33 -9.39 -18.95
CA ARG A 177 2.71 -10.26 -20.08
C ARG A 177 2.05 -11.63 -20.00
N TYR A 178 2.06 -12.26 -18.83
CA TYR A 178 1.44 -13.57 -18.61
C TYR A 178 -0.06 -13.56 -18.90
N ARG A 179 -0.83 -12.63 -18.30
CA ARG A 179 -2.28 -12.54 -18.50
C ARG A 179 -2.66 -12.22 -19.94
N LYS A 180 -1.88 -11.37 -20.64
CA LYS A 180 -2.08 -11.12 -22.07
C LYS A 180 -1.91 -12.39 -22.93
N THR A 181 -1.05 -13.32 -22.52
CA THR A 181 -0.68 -14.51 -23.29
C THR A 181 -1.64 -15.68 -23.09
N TYR A 182 -2.05 -15.95 -21.84
CA TYR A 182 -2.84 -17.14 -21.48
C TYR A 182 -4.34 -16.86 -21.31
N TYR A 183 -4.71 -15.67 -20.84
CA TYR A 183 -6.09 -15.36 -20.49
C TYR A 183 -6.93 -14.90 -21.69
N LEU A 184 -6.33 -14.15 -22.63
CA LEU A 184 -7.00 -13.70 -23.86
C LEU A 184 -7.14 -14.80 -24.92
N LYS A 185 -6.33 -15.86 -24.86
CA LYS A 185 -6.40 -17.00 -25.79
C LYS A 185 -7.40 -18.08 -25.38
N GLY A 186 -7.90 -18.06 -24.14
CA GLY A 186 -8.54 -19.21 -23.51
C GLY A 186 -10.07 -19.24 -23.41
N LYS A 187 -10.80 -18.11 -23.47
CA LYS A 187 -12.28 -18.15 -23.38
C LYS A 187 -12.99 -17.08 -24.21
N ASN A 188 -13.99 -17.59 -24.91
CA ASN A 188 -15.08 -16.92 -25.60
C ASN A 188 -15.59 -15.70 -24.81
N TYR A 189 -15.59 -14.51 -25.43
CA TYR A 189 -16.14 -13.27 -24.90
C TYR A 189 -17.62 -13.40 -24.44
N SER A 190 -18.29 -14.50 -24.78
CA SER A 190 -19.70 -14.78 -24.45
C SER A 190 -19.99 -15.03 -22.96
N ILE A 191 -19.08 -15.62 -22.17
CA ILE A 191 -19.32 -15.82 -20.72
C ILE A 191 -19.19 -14.51 -19.95
N LEU A 192 -18.21 -13.67 -20.31
CA LEU A 192 -18.08 -12.32 -19.78
C LEU A 192 -19.32 -11.48 -20.13
N ASN A 193 -19.86 -11.60 -21.34
CA ASN A 193 -21.10 -10.93 -21.73
C ASN A 193 -22.36 -11.48 -21.02
N LYS A 194 -22.39 -12.79 -20.69
CA LYS A 194 -23.54 -13.40 -19.97
C LYS A 194 -23.56 -13.04 -18.48
N ILE A 195 -22.38 -12.83 -17.88
CA ILE A 195 -22.23 -12.25 -16.52
C ILE A 195 -22.52 -10.75 -16.56
N ARG A 196 -22.10 -10.04 -17.63
CA ARG A 196 -22.41 -8.63 -17.89
C ARG A 196 -23.92 -8.36 -17.96
N SER A 197 -24.71 -9.24 -18.57
CA SER A 197 -26.17 -9.09 -18.67
C SER A 197 -26.94 -9.41 -17.38
N GLY A 198 -26.35 -10.18 -16.45
CA GLY A 198 -26.97 -10.47 -15.15
C GLY A 198 -26.69 -9.42 -14.08
N PHE A 199 -25.70 -8.56 -14.30
CA PHE A 199 -25.30 -7.45 -13.44
C PHE A 199 -25.24 -6.15 -14.25
N VAL A 200 -26.35 -5.81 -14.91
CA VAL A 200 -26.56 -4.41 -15.30
C VAL A 200 -26.78 -3.67 -13.99
N MET A 201 -25.72 -3.11 -13.41
CA MET A 201 -25.92 -2.08 -12.39
C MET A 201 -26.69 -0.97 -13.07
N GLU A 202 -27.86 -0.65 -12.53
CA GLU A 202 -28.61 0.54 -12.90
C GLU A 202 -27.66 1.71 -12.72
N SER A 203 -27.34 2.42 -13.81
CA SER A 203 -26.37 3.51 -13.77
C SER A 203 -26.94 4.65 -12.94
N LYS A 204 -26.69 4.64 -11.63
CA LYS A 204 -26.80 5.84 -10.83
C LYS A 204 -25.69 6.79 -11.25
N ASP A 205 -25.95 8.10 -11.21
CA ASP A 205 -24.90 9.09 -11.42
C ASP A 205 -23.87 8.92 -10.28
N PRO A 206 -22.67 8.38 -10.57
CA PRO A 206 -21.68 8.08 -9.53
C PRO A 206 -21.19 9.33 -8.82
N ARG A 207 -21.41 10.51 -9.42
CA ARG A 207 -20.99 11.80 -8.89
C ARG A 207 -21.82 12.23 -7.68
N GLY A 208 -23.12 11.94 -7.66
CA GLY A 208 -23.96 12.19 -6.49
C GLY A 208 -23.48 11.37 -5.29
N ASP A 209 -23.29 10.07 -5.52
CA ASP A 209 -22.81 9.14 -4.50
C ASP A 209 -21.38 9.46 -4.03
N LEU A 210 -20.53 10.01 -4.92
CA LEU A 210 -19.18 10.44 -4.57
C LEU A 210 -19.19 11.57 -3.53
N TRP A 211 -19.98 12.61 -3.77
CA TRP A 211 -20.06 13.74 -2.86
C TRP A 211 -20.63 13.31 -1.52
N ASP A 212 -21.64 12.43 -1.50
CA ASP A 212 -22.18 11.86 -0.26
C ASP A 212 -21.10 11.12 0.56
N VAL A 213 -20.21 10.38 -0.10
CA VAL A 213 -19.06 9.75 0.58
C VAL A 213 -18.11 10.80 1.13
N ILE A 214 -17.78 11.86 0.39
CA ILE A 214 -16.86 12.91 0.88
C ILE A 214 -17.52 13.70 2.02
N TYR A 215 -18.81 14.01 1.93
CA TYR A 215 -19.61 14.62 3.00
C TYR A 215 -19.73 13.71 4.21
N SER A 216 -19.78 12.38 4.05
CA SER A 216 -19.73 11.48 5.21
C SER A 216 -18.37 11.58 5.91
N PHE A 217 -17.28 11.68 5.15
CA PHE A 217 -15.94 11.72 5.73
C PHE A 217 -15.62 13.05 6.42
N PHE A 218 -15.90 14.16 5.74
CA PHE A 218 -15.52 15.50 6.18
C PHE A 218 -16.71 16.32 6.71
N GLY A 219 -17.94 15.89 6.55
CA GLY A 219 -19.10 16.72 6.91
C GLY A 219 -19.26 17.97 6.05
N SER A 220 -20.37 18.67 6.27
CA SER A 220 -20.81 19.85 5.51
C SER A 220 -20.41 21.17 6.19
N GLY A 221 -19.19 21.27 6.73
CA GLY A 221 -18.78 22.39 7.60
C GLY A 221 -19.10 23.79 7.04
N ASP A 222 -19.23 24.79 7.91
CA ASP A 222 -19.71 26.14 7.56
C ASP A 222 -18.76 26.86 6.56
N ASP A 223 -19.26 27.04 5.33
CA ASP A 223 -18.53 27.63 4.20
C ASP A 223 -18.03 29.05 4.51
N ASP A 224 -18.85 29.86 5.20
CA ASP A 224 -18.53 31.26 5.52
C ASP A 224 -17.35 31.38 6.48
N VAL A 225 -17.05 30.32 7.22
CA VAL A 225 -15.94 30.25 8.17
C VAL A 225 -14.73 29.53 7.56
N LEU A 226 -14.95 28.36 6.96
CA LEU A 226 -13.87 27.47 6.54
C LEU A 226 -13.19 27.90 5.25
N ILE A 227 -13.90 28.55 4.32
CA ILE A 227 -13.29 29.07 3.09
C ILE A 227 -12.27 30.16 3.42
N PRO A 228 -12.60 31.23 4.19
CA PRO A 228 -11.61 32.24 4.56
C PRO A 228 -10.39 31.68 5.29
N ILE A 229 -10.59 30.71 6.19
CA ILE A 229 -9.48 30.07 6.91
C ILE A 229 -8.59 29.29 5.94
N SER A 230 -9.18 28.49 5.05
CA SER A 230 -8.42 27.77 4.01
C SER A 230 -7.60 28.73 3.15
N ARG A 231 -8.17 29.88 2.75
CA ARG A 231 -7.42 30.92 2.01
C ARG A 231 -6.29 31.53 2.83
N ALA A 232 -6.52 31.80 4.11
CA ALA A 232 -5.50 32.32 5.00
C ALA A 232 -4.32 31.33 5.15
N LEU A 233 -4.60 30.04 5.31
CA LEU A 233 -3.59 28.98 5.35
C LEU A 233 -2.81 28.89 4.03
N GLN A 234 -3.50 28.94 2.90
CA GLN A 234 -2.88 28.93 1.56
C GLN A 234 -1.96 30.14 1.33
N LEU A 235 -2.39 31.34 1.73
CA LEU A 235 -1.53 32.53 1.72
C LEU A 235 -0.38 32.39 2.72
N GLY A 236 -0.61 31.73 3.85
CA GLY A 236 0.41 31.36 4.82
C GLY A 236 1.50 30.47 4.21
N ILE A 237 1.15 29.49 3.39
CA ILE A 237 2.12 28.65 2.65
C ILE A 237 3.00 29.52 1.74
N ILE A 238 2.42 30.49 1.03
CA ILE A 238 3.19 31.44 0.20
C ILE A 238 4.12 32.28 1.08
N GLY A 239 3.63 32.79 2.21
CA GLY A 239 4.43 33.56 3.16
C GLY A 239 5.60 32.74 3.71
N LEU A 240 5.37 31.47 4.05
CA LEU A 240 6.40 30.54 4.49
C LEU A 240 7.41 30.24 3.38
N ALA A 241 6.98 30.11 2.12
CA ALA A 241 7.88 29.93 0.99
C ALA A 241 8.83 31.13 0.82
N VAL A 242 8.31 32.36 0.92
CA VAL A 242 9.13 33.58 0.87
C VAL A 242 10.09 33.63 2.06
N PHE A 243 9.61 33.30 3.26
CA PHE A 243 10.43 33.26 4.46
C PHE A 243 11.53 32.19 4.37
N ALA A 244 11.23 31.01 3.82
CA ALA A 244 12.18 29.94 3.55
C ALA A 244 13.34 30.41 2.66
N LEU A 245 13.05 31.18 1.61
CA LEU A 245 14.09 31.81 0.77
C LEU A 245 14.94 32.81 1.56
N MET A 246 14.34 33.61 2.45
CA MET A 246 15.06 34.58 3.27
C MET A 246 16.05 33.93 4.23
N ILE A 247 15.73 32.73 4.74
CA ILE A 247 16.61 31.94 5.61
C ILE A 247 17.47 30.92 4.85
N TYR A 248 17.47 30.98 3.51
CA TYR A 248 18.19 30.04 2.62
C TYR A 248 17.80 28.57 2.79
N ASN A 249 16.61 28.27 3.32
CA ASN A 249 16.06 26.92 3.35
C ASN A 249 15.40 26.60 1.99
N LEU A 250 16.22 26.16 1.03
CA LEU A 250 15.74 25.82 -0.32
C LEU A 250 14.80 24.63 -0.33
N TRP A 251 14.99 23.66 0.56
CA TRP A 251 14.11 22.50 0.67
C TRP A 251 12.69 22.92 1.06
N ALA A 252 12.54 23.70 2.13
CA ALA A 252 11.25 24.25 2.54
C ALA A 252 10.58 25.07 1.43
N PHE A 253 11.35 25.86 0.68
CA PHE A 253 10.83 26.61 -0.46
C PHE A 253 10.28 25.69 -1.57
N PHE A 254 11.06 24.69 -1.99
CA PHE A 254 10.63 23.76 -3.03
C PHE A 254 9.48 22.86 -2.58
N LEU A 255 9.38 22.58 -1.28
CA LEU A 255 8.27 21.85 -0.68
C LEU A 255 6.98 22.68 -0.63
N ALA A 256 7.08 23.99 -0.42
CA ALA A 256 5.92 24.88 -0.36
C ALA A 256 5.18 24.98 -1.71
N ILE A 257 5.88 24.82 -2.84
CA ILE A 257 5.29 24.90 -4.18
C ILE A 257 4.23 23.80 -4.43
N PRO A 258 4.55 22.49 -4.38
CA PRO A 258 3.55 21.44 -4.54
C PRO A 258 2.50 21.49 -3.43
N SER A 259 2.87 21.86 -2.21
CA SER A 259 1.93 22.04 -1.10
C SER A 259 0.88 23.11 -1.40
N PHE A 260 1.29 24.26 -1.95
CA PHE A 260 0.35 25.29 -2.38
C PHE A 260 -0.54 24.78 -3.51
N ILE A 261 0.04 24.17 -4.56
CA ILE A 261 -0.71 23.64 -5.71
C ILE A 261 -1.77 22.61 -5.27
N LEU A 262 -1.39 21.66 -4.41
CA LEU A 262 -2.30 20.65 -3.88
C LEU A 262 -3.39 21.25 -3.00
N SER A 263 -3.07 22.28 -2.20
CA SER A 263 -4.04 22.95 -1.33
C SER A 263 -5.14 23.70 -2.08
N ILE A 264 -4.85 24.23 -3.27
CA ILE A 264 -5.84 24.93 -4.12
C ILE A 264 -6.56 24.00 -5.10
N LEU A 265 -6.05 22.78 -5.30
CA LEU A 265 -6.58 21.84 -6.29
C LEU A 265 -8.08 21.55 -6.10
N PRO A 266 -8.60 21.31 -4.87
CA PRO A 266 -10.04 21.13 -4.65
C PRO A 266 -10.87 22.34 -5.08
N THR A 267 -10.41 23.56 -4.79
CA THR A 267 -11.08 24.79 -5.24
C THR A 267 -11.08 24.95 -6.75
N VAL A 268 -9.95 24.66 -7.40
CA VAL A 268 -9.85 24.75 -8.86
C VAL A 268 -10.80 23.74 -9.51
N TYR A 269 -10.88 22.53 -8.94
CA TYR A 269 -11.81 21.49 -9.37
C TYR A 269 -13.26 21.94 -9.22
N ASP A 270 -13.66 22.38 -8.02
CA ASP A 270 -14.97 22.93 -7.69
C ASP A 270 -15.41 24.01 -8.71
N ARG A 271 -14.55 25.01 -8.96
CA ARG A 271 -14.84 26.11 -9.88
C ARG A 271 -14.91 25.68 -11.35
N TYR A 272 -14.00 24.81 -11.79
CA TYR A 272 -13.90 24.44 -13.20
C TYR A 272 -14.98 23.45 -13.61
N PHE A 273 -15.23 22.44 -12.78
CA PHE A 273 -16.22 21.40 -13.03
C PHE A 273 -17.61 21.74 -12.50
N LYS A 274 -17.75 22.80 -11.68
CA LYS A 274 -18.99 23.22 -11.02
C LYS A 274 -19.59 22.08 -10.18
N GLU A 275 -18.73 21.45 -9.42
CA GLU A 275 -19.05 20.34 -8.52
C GLU A 275 -18.91 20.84 -7.08
N ASP A 276 -19.86 20.53 -6.19
CA ASP A 276 -19.92 21.07 -4.82
C ASP A 276 -18.92 20.36 -3.87
N VAL A 277 -17.63 20.67 -4.02
CA VAL A 277 -16.56 20.02 -3.24
C VAL A 277 -16.67 20.43 -1.76
N PRO A 278 -16.85 19.47 -0.82
CA PRO A 278 -17.06 19.78 0.59
C PRO A 278 -15.97 20.68 1.15
N VAL A 279 -16.37 21.82 1.73
CA VAL A 279 -15.41 22.81 2.19
C VAL A 279 -14.52 22.27 3.31
N LEU A 280 -15.04 21.38 4.18
CA LEU A 280 -14.19 20.77 5.20
C LEU A 280 -13.09 19.88 4.60
N PHE A 281 -13.30 19.26 3.43
CA PHE A 281 -12.25 18.55 2.72
C PHE A 281 -11.14 19.49 2.25
N GLN A 282 -11.51 20.64 1.66
CA GLN A 282 -10.55 21.67 1.23
C GLN A 282 -9.76 22.22 2.44
N PHE A 283 -10.45 22.39 3.57
CA PHE A 283 -9.88 22.85 4.82
C PHE A 283 -8.83 21.87 5.37
N TRP A 284 -9.16 20.57 5.49
CA TRP A 284 -8.19 19.59 6.02
C TRP A 284 -6.96 19.44 5.13
N ILE A 285 -7.12 19.46 3.81
CA ILE A 285 -5.96 19.51 2.90
C ILE A 285 -5.10 20.75 3.19
N SER A 286 -5.73 21.93 3.32
CA SER A 286 -5.01 23.19 3.56
C SER A 286 -4.30 23.20 4.92
N VAL A 287 -4.93 22.67 5.97
CA VAL A 287 -4.34 22.53 7.32
C VAL A 287 -3.13 21.60 7.28
N THR A 288 -3.28 20.39 6.73
CA THR A 288 -2.19 19.41 6.66
C THR A 288 -0.99 19.98 5.92
N LEU A 289 -1.20 20.58 4.75
CA LEU A 289 -0.11 21.13 3.92
C LEU A 289 0.52 22.38 4.55
N PHE A 290 -0.28 23.23 5.19
CA PHE A 290 0.25 24.37 5.94
C PHE A 290 1.13 23.93 7.11
N LEU A 291 0.68 22.98 7.93
CA LEU A 291 1.44 22.45 9.07
C LEU A 291 2.74 21.79 8.60
N TYR A 292 2.72 21.08 7.47
CA TYR A 292 3.89 20.44 6.90
C TYR A 292 4.95 21.48 6.48
N VAL A 293 4.55 22.48 5.67
CA VAL A 293 5.46 23.55 5.22
C VAL A 293 5.95 24.39 6.40
N MET A 294 5.07 24.70 7.37
CA MET A 294 5.43 25.43 8.57
C MET A 294 6.47 24.67 9.38
N GLY A 295 6.26 23.37 9.57
CA GLY A 295 7.15 22.50 10.30
C GLY A 295 8.54 22.47 9.69
N GLU A 296 8.62 22.32 8.36
CA GLU A 296 9.89 22.29 7.65
C GLU A 296 10.59 23.65 7.67
N THR A 297 9.85 24.74 7.39
CA THR A 297 10.41 26.10 7.35
C THR A 297 10.95 26.53 8.73
N ALA A 298 10.25 26.18 9.81
CA ALA A 298 10.62 26.54 11.17
C ALA A 298 11.59 25.54 11.84
N GLY A 299 11.91 24.42 11.18
CA GLY A 299 12.71 23.33 11.75
C GLY A 299 12.02 22.57 12.88
N PHE A 300 10.69 22.57 12.92
CA PHE A 300 9.93 21.81 13.92
C PHE A 300 9.97 20.31 13.65
N GLN A 301 10.02 19.90 12.37
CA GLN A 301 10.11 18.48 12.00
C GLN A 301 11.31 17.79 12.64
N SER A 302 12.49 18.42 12.55
CA SER A 302 13.73 17.86 13.11
C SER A 302 13.88 18.08 14.62
N ARG A 303 13.14 19.02 15.22
CA ARG A 303 13.27 19.40 16.63
C ARG A 303 12.27 18.72 17.56
N PHE A 304 11.07 18.44 17.06
CA PHE A 304 9.96 17.96 17.87
C PHE A 304 9.36 16.71 17.24
N ASP A 305 9.70 15.53 17.75
CA ASP A 305 9.22 14.25 17.23
C ASP A 305 7.67 14.19 17.13
N TRP A 306 6.96 14.85 18.07
CA TRP A 306 5.49 14.92 18.05
C TRP A 306 4.93 15.75 16.89
N TRP A 307 5.67 16.76 16.41
CA TRP A 307 5.24 17.58 15.27
C TRP A 307 5.31 16.73 13.99
N ASN A 308 6.42 15.99 13.81
CA ASN A 308 6.58 15.08 12.67
C ASN A 308 5.48 14.02 12.65
N MET A 309 5.32 13.32 13.77
CA MET A 309 4.25 12.34 13.96
C MET A 309 2.86 12.92 13.67
N MET A 310 2.54 14.11 14.17
CA MET A 310 1.25 14.77 13.91
C MET A 310 1.08 15.08 12.42
N THR A 311 2.09 15.62 11.75
CA THR A 311 2.00 15.92 10.31
C THR A 311 1.77 14.67 9.48
N HIS A 312 2.46 13.56 9.79
CA HIS A 312 2.23 12.27 9.13
C HIS A 312 0.86 11.65 9.45
N ILE A 313 0.36 11.77 10.68
CA ILE A 313 -1.01 11.33 11.00
C ILE A 313 -2.04 12.13 10.20
N THR A 314 -1.92 13.46 10.15
CA THR A 314 -2.86 14.30 9.39
C THR A 314 -2.77 14.07 7.88
N ALA A 315 -1.57 13.83 7.34
CA ALA A 315 -1.37 13.39 5.96
C ALA A 315 -1.99 12.01 5.72
N GLY A 316 -1.79 11.05 6.61
CA GLY A 316 -2.40 9.73 6.56
C GLY A 316 -3.92 9.76 6.55
N ILE A 317 -4.55 10.67 7.33
CA ILE A 317 -6.01 10.87 7.33
C ILE A 317 -6.47 11.36 5.95
N VAL A 318 -5.88 12.46 5.45
CA VAL A 318 -6.29 13.09 4.19
C VAL A 318 -6.05 12.16 2.99
N VAL A 319 -4.87 11.54 2.91
CA VAL A 319 -4.50 10.62 1.84
C VAL A 319 -5.32 9.33 1.94
N GLY A 320 -5.55 8.82 3.15
CA GLY A 320 -6.42 7.66 3.39
C GLY A 320 -7.86 7.89 2.89
N ALA A 321 -8.42 9.07 3.18
CA ALA A 321 -9.73 9.50 2.66
C ALA A 321 -9.72 9.53 1.12
N LEU A 322 -8.72 10.18 0.53
CA LEU A 322 -8.55 10.29 -0.92
C LEU A 322 -8.47 8.93 -1.60
N ILE A 323 -7.73 7.98 -1.01
CA ILE A 323 -7.66 6.61 -1.50
C ILE A 323 -9.03 5.95 -1.43
N PHE A 324 -9.72 6.03 -0.29
CA PHE A 324 -11.06 5.44 -0.12
C PHE A 324 -12.02 5.96 -1.19
N ILE A 325 -12.10 7.28 -1.34
CA ILE A 325 -12.91 7.99 -2.32
C ILE A 325 -12.57 7.53 -3.74
N SER A 326 -11.28 7.43 -4.07
CA SER A 326 -10.82 7.00 -5.40
C SER A 326 -11.21 5.56 -5.70
N VAL A 327 -11.00 4.65 -4.76
CA VAL A 327 -11.34 3.23 -4.92
C VAL A 327 -12.85 3.04 -4.99
N TYR A 328 -13.61 3.76 -4.16
CA TYR A 328 -15.08 3.76 -4.20
C TYR A 328 -15.59 4.25 -5.56
N TYR A 329 -15.08 5.37 -6.04
CA TYR A 329 -15.46 5.93 -7.33
C TYR A 329 -15.15 4.95 -8.48
N ILE A 330 -13.94 4.36 -8.50
CA ILE A 330 -13.58 3.32 -9.47
C ILE A 330 -14.56 2.15 -9.43
N ASN A 331 -14.96 1.72 -8.23
CA ASN A 331 -15.91 0.62 -8.05
C ASN A 331 -17.30 0.94 -8.60
N GLN A 332 -17.74 2.20 -8.54
CA GLN A 332 -19.04 2.63 -9.08
C GLN A 332 -19.01 2.81 -10.60
N ILE A 333 -17.93 3.38 -11.15
CA ILE A 333 -17.89 3.76 -12.58
C ILE A 333 -17.34 2.66 -13.50
N SER A 334 -16.56 1.73 -12.97
CA SER A 334 -15.85 0.77 -13.79
C SER A 334 -16.75 -0.39 -14.20
N GLU A 335 -16.88 -0.62 -15.50
CA GLU A 335 -17.52 -1.84 -16.01
C GLU A 335 -16.65 -3.10 -15.82
N THR A 336 -15.34 -2.93 -15.55
CA THR A 336 -14.34 -4.00 -15.55
C THR A 336 -13.78 -4.32 -14.18
N VAL A 337 -13.95 -3.41 -13.21
CA VAL A 337 -13.48 -3.54 -11.84
C VAL A 337 -14.68 -3.57 -10.90
N TYR A 338 -14.75 -4.58 -10.05
CA TYR A 338 -15.72 -4.66 -8.96
C TYR A 338 -15.01 -5.10 -7.68
N ILE A 339 -15.17 -4.31 -6.64
CA ILE A 339 -14.52 -4.42 -5.35
C ILE A 339 -15.62 -4.63 -4.30
N PRO A 340 -15.71 -5.81 -3.69
CA PRO A 340 -16.59 -6.04 -2.56
C PRO A 340 -16.28 -5.09 -1.41
N ASP A 341 -17.32 -4.56 -0.75
CA ASP A 341 -17.16 -3.52 0.27
C ASP A 341 -16.26 -3.97 1.45
N TRP A 342 -16.30 -5.25 1.83
CA TRP A 342 -15.43 -5.82 2.87
C TRP A 342 -13.94 -5.73 2.54
N MET A 343 -13.57 -5.58 1.27
CA MET A 343 -12.18 -5.43 0.83
C MET A 343 -11.70 -3.97 0.87
N MET A 344 -12.60 -3.00 0.96
CA MET A 344 -12.26 -1.58 0.90
C MET A 344 -11.22 -1.17 1.95
N PRO A 345 -11.34 -1.55 3.24
CA PRO A 345 -10.34 -1.20 4.24
C PRO A 345 -8.96 -1.76 3.91
N ALA A 346 -8.89 -3.02 3.47
CA ALA A 346 -7.63 -3.67 3.13
C ALA A 346 -6.93 -2.99 1.93
N LEU A 347 -7.70 -2.54 0.94
CA LEU A 347 -7.16 -1.78 -0.20
C LEU A 347 -6.64 -0.40 0.23
N VAL A 348 -7.38 0.33 1.06
CA VAL A 348 -6.95 1.64 1.56
C VAL A 348 -5.65 1.51 2.34
N LEU A 349 -5.57 0.54 3.27
CA LEU A 349 -4.37 0.27 4.05
C LEU A 349 -3.20 -0.20 3.18
N THR A 350 -3.46 -0.99 2.14
CA THR A 350 -2.40 -1.36 1.18
C THR A 350 -1.84 -0.13 0.49
N PHE A 351 -2.71 0.75 -0.01
CA PHE A 351 -2.30 1.94 -0.77
C PHE A 351 -1.54 2.94 0.11
N ILE A 352 -2.02 3.23 1.33
CA ILE A 352 -1.32 4.17 2.21
C ILE A 352 0.07 3.67 2.59
N LEU A 353 0.22 2.38 2.92
CA LEU A 353 1.51 1.79 3.24
C LEU A 353 2.45 1.82 2.03
N SER A 354 1.90 1.62 0.82
CA SER A 354 2.67 1.74 -0.43
C SER A 354 3.17 3.17 -0.65
N ILE A 355 2.28 4.15 -0.52
CA ILE A 355 2.62 5.57 -0.70
C ILE A 355 3.63 6.00 0.35
N SER A 356 3.49 5.52 1.59
CA SER A 356 4.45 5.79 2.66
C SER A 356 5.85 5.33 2.28
N LEU A 357 6.04 4.09 1.78
CA LEU A 357 7.35 3.64 1.33
C LEU A 357 7.86 4.44 0.13
N VAL A 358 6.99 4.80 -0.81
CA VAL A 358 7.38 5.65 -1.95
C VAL A 358 7.85 7.02 -1.47
N TRP A 359 7.22 7.58 -0.44
CA TRP A 359 7.64 8.82 0.19
C TRP A 359 9.03 8.68 0.83
N GLU A 360 9.27 7.62 1.61
CA GLU A 360 10.60 7.35 2.19
C GLU A 360 11.68 7.19 1.12
N LEU A 361 11.38 6.52 0.00
CA LEU A 361 12.32 6.39 -1.11
C LEU A 361 12.57 7.72 -1.83
N PHE A 362 11.58 8.60 -1.87
CA PHE A 362 11.72 9.94 -2.42
C PHE A 362 12.65 10.78 -1.55
N GLU A 363 12.45 10.78 -0.23
CA GLU A 363 13.33 11.47 0.72
C GLU A 363 14.76 10.92 0.67
N PHE A 364 14.92 9.60 0.65
CA PHE A 364 16.22 8.96 0.50
C PHE A 364 16.93 9.38 -0.78
N SER A 365 16.18 9.51 -1.88
CA SER A 365 16.73 9.97 -3.16
C SER A 365 17.17 11.44 -3.10
N LEU A 366 16.43 12.29 -2.41
CA LEU A 366 16.82 13.69 -2.19
C LEU A 366 18.04 13.79 -1.28
N ASP A 367 18.12 12.99 -0.22
CA ASP A 367 19.28 12.94 0.66
C ASP A 367 20.54 12.49 -0.10
N ALA A 368 20.42 11.50 -0.99
CA ALA A 368 21.53 11.02 -1.82
C ALA A 368 22.00 12.04 -2.87
N ILE A 369 21.11 12.86 -3.43
CA ILE A 369 21.42 13.78 -4.55
C ILE A 369 21.71 15.20 -4.07
N LEU A 370 21.00 15.66 -3.04
CA LEU A 370 20.99 17.05 -2.57
C LEU A 370 21.46 17.19 -1.11
N SER A 371 21.72 16.09 -0.39
CA SER A 371 22.16 16.12 1.01
C SER A 371 21.21 16.90 1.93
N THR A 372 19.90 16.71 1.71
CA THR A 372 18.82 17.40 2.43
C THR A 372 18.72 17.02 3.91
N GLY A 373 19.11 15.80 4.28
CA GLY A 373 19.08 15.32 5.66
C GLY A 373 17.66 15.07 6.17
N LEU A 374 16.77 14.61 5.30
CA LEU A 374 15.34 14.38 5.57
C LEU A 374 15.13 13.16 6.46
N GLN A 375 15.99 12.14 6.36
CA GLN A 375 15.84 10.90 7.14
C GLN A 375 17.04 10.68 8.08
N PRO A 376 17.21 11.50 9.12
CA PRO A 376 18.40 11.50 9.97
C PRO A 376 18.58 10.21 10.78
N ARG A 377 17.52 9.43 11.00
CA ARG A 377 17.50 8.25 11.87
C ARG A 377 16.58 7.17 11.31
N LEU A 378 16.84 5.91 11.67
CA LEU A 378 15.95 4.78 11.32
C LEU A 378 14.57 4.94 11.96
N GLU A 379 14.53 5.46 13.19
CA GLU A 379 13.30 5.73 13.92
C GLU A 379 12.38 6.71 13.20
N ASP A 380 12.96 7.68 12.48
CA ASP A 380 12.22 8.73 11.78
C ASP A 380 11.36 8.10 10.68
N THR A 381 12.02 7.47 9.71
CA THR A 381 11.42 6.67 8.64
C THR A 381 10.34 5.71 9.16
N VAL A 382 10.64 4.91 10.19
CA VAL A 382 9.71 3.88 10.67
C VAL A 382 8.51 4.52 11.39
N PHE A 383 8.71 5.59 12.16
CA PHE A 383 7.60 6.28 12.81
C PHE A 383 6.74 7.07 11.83
N ASP A 384 7.30 7.57 10.73
CA ASP A 384 6.53 8.23 9.68
C ASP A 384 5.60 7.22 8.99
N MET A 385 6.12 6.03 8.69
CA MET A 385 5.32 4.91 8.19
C MET A 385 4.19 4.49 9.15
N ILE A 386 4.48 4.37 10.44
CA ILE A 386 3.47 4.02 11.45
C ILE A 386 2.42 5.14 11.58
N SER A 387 2.85 6.40 11.54
CA SER A 387 1.99 7.58 11.65
C SER A 387 1.04 7.68 10.47
N ASN A 388 1.54 7.48 9.25
CA ASN A 388 0.74 7.40 8.03
C ASN A 388 -0.31 6.27 8.12
N PHE A 389 0.10 5.09 8.61
CA PHE A 389 -0.82 3.96 8.82
C PHE A 389 -1.90 4.28 9.86
N VAL A 390 -1.55 4.86 11.01
CA VAL A 390 -2.50 5.28 12.05
C VAL A 390 -3.48 6.29 11.48
N GLY A 391 -3.00 7.29 10.72
CA GLY A 391 -3.86 8.26 10.06
C GLY A 391 -4.88 7.61 9.12
N ALA A 392 -4.47 6.63 8.33
CA ALA A 392 -5.39 5.91 7.45
C ALA A 392 -6.38 5.00 8.20
N VAL A 393 -5.98 4.42 9.34
CA VAL A 393 -6.92 3.70 10.21
C VAL A 393 -7.97 4.66 10.77
N ILE A 394 -7.56 5.85 11.22
CA ILE A 394 -8.49 6.90 11.67
C ILE A 394 -9.44 7.27 10.53
N ALA A 395 -8.93 7.48 9.32
CA ALA A 395 -9.76 7.74 8.14
C ALA A 395 -10.82 6.65 7.94
N LEU A 396 -10.43 5.37 7.96
CA LEU A 396 -11.37 4.25 7.81
C LEU A 396 -12.41 4.18 8.93
N LEU A 397 -12.02 4.48 10.17
CA LEU A 397 -12.94 4.53 11.30
C LEU A 397 -13.96 5.67 11.15
N LEU A 398 -13.52 6.85 10.72
CA LEU A 398 -14.42 7.97 10.41
C LEU A 398 -15.39 7.57 9.30
N THR A 399 -14.91 6.94 8.23
CA THR A 399 -15.79 6.42 7.17
C THR A 399 -16.83 5.47 7.74
N ALA A 400 -16.46 4.50 8.57
CA ALA A 400 -17.38 3.53 9.14
C ALA A 400 -18.43 4.15 10.09
N LEU A 401 -18.09 5.26 10.75
CA LEU A 401 -18.99 5.99 11.65
C LEU A 401 -20.00 6.87 10.89
N PHE A 402 -19.62 7.42 9.74
CA PHE A 402 -20.42 8.40 9.01
C PHE A 402 -21.07 7.88 7.73
N THR A 403 -20.60 6.75 7.18
CA THR A 403 -21.35 6.02 6.16
C THR A 403 -22.36 5.10 6.84
N PRO A 404 -23.69 5.31 6.70
CA PRO A 404 -24.64 4.27 7.01
C PRO A 404 -24.38 3.18 5.98
N TYR A 405 -23.58 2.18 6.34
CA TYR A 405 -23.38 1.00 5.52
C TYR A 405 -24.78 0.42 5.29
N GLN A 406 -25.31 0.60 4.07
CA GLN A 406 -26.63 0.11 3.71
C GLN A 406 -26.59 -1.41 3.82
N SER A 407 -27.18 -1.90 4.91
CA SER A 407 -27.46 -3.31 5.17
C SER A 407 -28.48 -3.87 4.18
#